data_AF-A0A6V7E842-F1
#
_entry.id   AF-A0A6V7E842-F1
#
_cell.length_a   1.000
_cell.length_b   1.000
_cell.length_c   1.000
_cell.angle_alpha   90.00
_cell.angle_beta   90.00
_cell.angle_gamma   90.00
#
_symmetry.space_group_name_H-M   'P 1'
#
loop_
_entity.id
_entity.type
_entity.pdbx_description
1 polymer ?
#
loop_
_entity_poly.entity_id
_entity_poly.type
_entity_poly.pdbx_seq_one_letter_code
_entity_poly.pdbx_strand_id
1 'polypeptide(L)'
;MSDAISGANIYVKRGTRAQFDAAATAGELAASEPYFISDEGRFAMGTSANGYATYAIALTQDLSLYVSNTGSDSNDGLSAATAFQTIQRAVTVLRTRYSLCGYTVIINVADGTYVENVVMGSVTGGIVRFVGSTSAIWRNTAGYLLVAGTGSAVQVSGFTLGGGSTVNGIGVTAGASCTFQGGHVFAAMTGFQILVSRNGVAVVSGNYSITGGGFVHYGIYDGGQLTISSIAVALTGSPNFSNCFADVGRVGSINGGDVAFTFSGAATGRRYQVYANGVIWVSGKGPNIFPGSVAGSVSAGGSYS
;
A
#
# COMPACT_ATOMS: atom_id res chain seq x y z
N MET A 1 -51.14 -2.67 -8.28
CA MET A 1 -50.02 -3.57 -7.94
C MET A 1 -49.30 -2.97 -6.76
N SER A 2 -49.78 -3.31 -5.56
CA SER A 2 -49.09 -3.00 -4.31
C SER A 2 -48.94 -4.34 -3.59
N ASP A 3 -48.13 -5.21 -4.16
CA ASP A 3 -47.89 -6.55 -3.62
C ASP A 3 -46.79 -6.48 -2.55
N ALA A 4 -46.94 -5.54 -1.62
CA ALA A 4 -46.29 -5.70 -0.33
C ALA A 4 -47.06 -6.81 0.38
N ILE A 5 -46.51 -8.02 0.42
CA ILE A 5 -47.03 -9.11 1.23
C ILE A 5 -46.81 -8.73 2.70
N SER A 6 -47.72 -7.91 3.23
CA SER A 6 -47.81 -7.58 4.65
C SER A 6 -48.04 -8.87 5.43
N GLY A 7 -46.99 -9.43 6.03
CA GLY A 7 -47.04 -10.63 6.86
C GLY A 7 -46.17 -11.81 6.41
N ALA A 8 -45.45 -11.74 5.28
CA ALA A 8 -44.47 -12.75 4.93
C ALA A 8 -43.14 -12.51 5.66
N ASN A 9 -42.87 -13.28 6.70
CA ASN A 9 -41.56 -13.31 7.36
C ASN A 9 -40.60 -14.19 6.54
N ILE A 10 -39.48 -13.63 6.11
CA ILE A 10 -38.35 -14.40 5.58
C ILE A 10 -37.46 -14.78 6.77
N TYR A 11 -37.43 -16.06 7.11
CA TYR A 11 -36.51 -16.58 8.12
C TYR A 11 -35.19 -16.96 7.46
N VAL A 12 -34.09 -16.50 8.06
CA VAL A 12 -32.72 -16.80 7.60
C VAL A 12 -31.98 -17.45 8.76
N LYS A 13 -31.29 -18.56 8.49
CA LYS A 13 -30.46 -19.22 9.50
C LYS A 13 -29.29 -18.29 9.84
N ARG A 14 -29.19 -17.93 11.12
CA ARG A 14 -28.16 -17.02 11.64
C ARG A 14 -27.10 -17.79 12.42
N GLY A 15 -25.85 -17.37 12.34
CA GLY A 15 -24.73 -17.96 13.07
C GLY A 15 -23.45 -17.17 12.87
N THR A 16 -22.41 -17.49 13.64
CA THR A 16 -21.07 -16.93 13.42
C THR A 16 -20.37 -17.62 12.24
N ARG A 17 -19.31 -17.01 11.71
CA ARG A 17 -18.43 -17.65 10.71
C ARG A 17 -18.01 -19.04 11.15
N ALA A 18 -17.51 -19.16 12.38
CA ALA A 18 -17.04 -20.43 12.92
C ALA A 18 -18.14 -21.50 13.00
N GLN A 19 -19.38 -21.11 13.32
CA GLN A 19 -20.53 -22.03 13.33
C GLN A 19 -20.86 -22.53 11.92
N PHE A 20 -20.83 -21.66 10.92
CA PHE A 20 -21.07 -22.07 9.53
C PHE A 20 -19.92 -22.90 8.95
N ASP A 21 -18.67 -22.62 9.32
CA ASP A 21 -17.52 -23.45 8.92
C ASP A 21 -17.59 -24.84 9.55
N ALA A 22 -18.01 -24.94 10.81
CA ALA A 22 -18.27 -26.21 11.47
C ALA A 22 -19.42 -26.98 10.81
N ALA A 23 -20.53 -26.31 10.50
CA ALA A 23 -21.67 -26.90 9.78
C ALA A 23 -21.28 -27.38 8.37
N ALA A 24 -20.48 -26.61 7.64
CA ALA A 24 -19.94 -27.04 6.34
C ALA A 24 -19.07 -28.30 6.47
N THR A 25 -18.21 -28.35 7.49
CA THR A 25 -17.38 -29.53 7.77
C THR A 25 -18.23 -30.76 8.11
N ALA A 26 -19.33 -30.57 8.85
CA ALA A 26 -20.26 -31.62 9.24
C ALA A 26 -21.26 -32.03 8.14
N GLY A 27 -21.33 -31.31 7.02
CA GLY A 27 -22.32 -31.59 5.96
C GLY A 27 -23.73 -31.10 6.29
N GLU A 28 -23.85 -30.08 7.15
CA GLU A 28 -25.12 -29.60 7.73
C GLU A 28 -25.66 -28.33 7.05
N LEU A 29 -25.06 -27.93 5.92
CA LEU A 29 -25.57 -26.84 5.10
C LEU A 29 -26.53 -27.39 4.03
N ALA A 30 -27.25 -26.49 3.36
CA ALA A 30 -28.14 -26.83 2.26
C ALA A 30 -27.84 -25.91 1.07
N ALA A 31 -27.79 -26.50 -0.13
CA ALA A 31 -27.65 -25.73 -1.35
C ALA A 31 -28.82 -24.76 -1.52
N SER A 32 -28.52 -23.54 -1.96
CA SER A 32 -29.47 -22.44 -2.17
C SER A 32 -30.17 -21.91 -0.91
N GLU A 33 -29.75 -22.34 0.29
CA GLU A 33 -30.27 -21.78 1.54
C GLU A 33 -29.54 -20.46 1.90
N PRO A 34 -30.27 -19.37 2.20
CA PRO A 34 -29.67 -18.13 2.67
C PRO A 34 -29.22 -18.23 4.13
N TYR A 35 -28.04 -17.68 4.41
CA TYR A 35 -27.43 -17.61 5.73
C TYR A 35 -27.08 -16.17 6.10
N PHE A 36 -27.18 -15.84 7.39
CA PHE A 36 -26.70 -14.58 7.93
C PHE A 36 -25.55 -14.81 8.90
N ILE A 37 -24.35 -14.37 8.51
CA ILE A 37 -23.13 -14.46 9.31
C ILE A 37 -23.09 -13.27 10.25
N SER A 38 -23.50 -13.49 11.49
CA SER A 38 -23.84 -12.41 12.42
C SER A 38 -22.63 -11.64 12.96
N ASP A 39 -21.49 -12.30 13.09
CA ASP A 39 -20.21 -11.70 13.51
C ASP A 39 -19.51 -10.92 12.38
N GLU A 40 -20.02 -11.00 11.14
CA GLU A 40 -19.55 -10.19 10.01
C GLU A 40 -20.62 -9.24 9.47
N GLY A 41 -21.87 -9.35 9.91
CA GLY A 41 -22.99 -8.58 9.36
C GLY A 41 -23.26 -8.86 7.88
N ARG A 42 -23.04 -10.11 7.43
CA ARG A 42 -22.94 -10.44 6.00
C ARG A 42 -23.81 -11.62 5.60
N PHE A 43 -24.45 -11.52 4.43
CA PHE A 43 -25.20 -12.64 3.86
C PHE A 43 -24.28 -13.65 3.17
N ALA A 44 -24.73 -14.91 3.18
CA ALA A 44 -24.17 -16.02 2.43
C ALA A 44 -25.28 -16.89 1.84
N MET A 45 -24.93 -17.69 0.84
CA MET A 45 -25.80 -18.68 0.21
C MET A 45 -25.10 -20.04 0.24
N GLY A 46 -25.77 -21.09 0.69
CA GLY A 46 -25.25 -22.44 0.61
C GLY A 46 -25.03 -22.86 -0.85
N THR A 47 -23.88 -23.48 -1.14
CA THR A 47 -23.56 -24.00 -2.48
C THR A 47 -23.66 -25.53 -2.52
N SER A 48 -23.53 -26.18 -1.37
CA SER A 48 -23.70 -27.62 -1.17
C SER A 48 -23.90 -27.91 0.32
N ALA A 49 -23.98 -29.19 0.70
CA ALA A 49 -23.97 -29.59 2.10
C ALA A 49 -22.68 -29.19 2.84
N ASN A 50 -21.58 -29.00 2.11
CA ASN A 50 -20.24 -28.74 2.64
C ASN A 50 -19.68 -27.38 2.23
N GLY A 51 -20.51 -26.48 1.71
CA GLY A 51 -20.02 -25.23 1.16
C GLY A 51 -21.07 -24.13 1.15
N TYR A 52 -20.58 -22.90 1.26
CA TYR A 52 -21.37 -21.70 1.10
C TYR A 52 -20.51 -20.61 0.44
N ALA A 53 -21.17 -19.67 -0.23
CA ALA A 53 -20.56 -18.49 -0.80
C ALA A 53 -20.99 -17.26 0.00
N THR A 54 -20.07 -16.33 0.23
CA THR A 54 -20.35 -15.08 0.96
C THR A 54 -20.46 -13.91 -0.01
N TYR A 55 -21.30 -12.93 0.32
CA TYR A 55 -21.49 -11.74 -0.50
C TYR A 55 -20.76 -10.56 0.12
N ALA A 56 -20.11 -9.73 -0.68
CA ALA A 56 -19.42 -8.55 -0.16
C ALA A 56 -20.42 -7.53 0.44
N ILE A 57 -19.99 -6.83 1.49
CA ILE A 57 -20.68 -5.68 2.04
C ILE A 57 -20.28 -4.46 1.20
N ALA A 58 -21.25 -3.86 0.51
CA ALA A 58 -21.01 -2.62 -0.21
C ALA A 58 -20.83 -1.46 0.78
N LEU A 59 -19.72 -0.73 0.66
CA LEU A 59 -19.52 0.49 1.44
C LEU A 59 -20.48 1.58 0.95
N THR A 60 -21.01 2.33 1.90
CA THR A 60 -21.84 3.54 1.69
C THR A 60 -21.19 4.80 2.27
N GLN A 61 -20.01 4.63 2.86
CA GLN A 61 -19.17 5.66 3.47
C GLN A 61 -17.75 5.11 3.62
N ASP A 62 -16.80 5.98 3.96
CA ASP A 62 -15.45 5.56 4.31
C ASP A 62 -15.45 4.61 5.51
N LEU A 63 -14.58 3.59 5.46
CA LEU A 63 -14.43 2.59 6.51
C LEU A 63 -13.09 2.78 7.20
N SER A 64 -13.11 2.87 8.53
CA SER A 64 -11.87 2.82 9.32
C SER A 64 -11.64 1.43 9.85
N LEU A 65 -10.46 0.89 9.56
CA LEU A 65 -9.90 -0.30 10.17
C LEU A 65 -8.74 0.09 11.08
N TYR A 66 -8.51 -0.68 12.14
CA TYR A 66 -7.48 -0.40 13.14
C TYR A 66 -6.53 -1.58 13.27
N VAL A 67 -5.24 -1.27 13.37
CA VAL A 67 -4.15 -2.22 13.55
C VAL A 67 -3.31 -1.78 14.73
N SER A 68 -2.97 -2.72 15.62
CA SER A 68 -2.06 -2.52 16.74
C SER A 68 -1.23 -3.78 16.93
N ASN A 69 0.09 -3.65 17.16
CA ASN A 69 0.95 -4.82 17.40
C ASN A 69 0.62 -5.58 18.71
N THR A 70 -0.23 -5.02 19.57
CA THR A 70 -0.81 -5.67 20.77
C THR A 70 -2.25 -6.15 20.55
N GLY A 71 -2.80 -6.00 19.34
CA GLY A 71 -4.14 -6.43 18.97
C GLY A 71 -4.24 -7.94 18.72
N SER A 72 -5.29 -8.36 18.01
CA SER A 72 -5.49 -9.76 17.62
C SER A 72 -6.10 -9.87 16.23
N ASP A 73 -5.59 -10.78 15.40
CA ASP A 73 -6.13 -11.01 14.04
C ASP A 73 -7.50 -11.73 14.04
N SER A 74 -7.97 -12.18 15.21
CA SER A 74 -9.34 -12.65 15.42
C SER A 74 -10.34 -11.53 15.71
N ASN A 75 -9.87 -10.31 15.99
CA ASN A 75 -10.76 -9.16 16.19
C ASN A 75 -11.43 -8.72 14.87
N ASP A 76 -12.38 -7.79 14.95
CA ASP A 76 -13.06 -7.22 13.78
C ASP A 76 -12.31 -6.05 13.13
N GLY A 77 -11.37 -5.43 13.84
CA GLY A 77 -10.62 -4.27 13.39
C GLY A 77 -11.43 -2.98 13.30
N LEU A 78 -12.66 -2.92 13.81
CA LEU A 78 -13.56 -1.76 13.62
C LEU A 78 -13.36 -0.66 14.68
N SER A 79 -12.53 -0.91 15.69
CA SER A 79 -12.14 0.07 16.70
C SER A 79 -10.70 -0.15 17.16
N ALA A 80 -10.11 0.85 17.82
CA ALA A 80 -8.78 0.69 18.44
C ALA A 80 -8.75 -0.41 19.51
N ALA A 81 -9.85 -0.62 20.24
CA ALA A 81 -9.95 -1.67 21.27
C ALA A 81 -10.05 -3.08 20.68
N THR A 82 -10.54 -3.20 19.44
CA THR A 82 -10.67 -4.44 18.68
C THR A 82 -9.78 -4.42 17.44
N ALA A 83 -8.60 -3.81 17.53
CA ALA A 83 -7.67 -3.71 16.41
C ALA A 83 -7.14 -5.10 15.99
N PHE A 84 -6.88 -5.26 14.69
CA PHE A 84 -6.10 -6.37 14.17
C PHE A 84 -4.67 -6.32 14.69
N GLN A 85 -3.99 -7.47 14.74
CA GLN A 85 -2.57 -7.50 15.13
C GLN A 85 -1.66 -7.09 13.97
N THR A 86 -2.02 -7.48 12.74
CA THR A 86 -1.19 -7.30 11.54
C THR A 86 -1.85 -6.38 10.50
N ILE A 87 -1.02 -5.67 9.74
CA ILE A 87 -1.45 -4.84 8.62
C ILE A 87 -2.02 -5.73 7.51
N GLN A 88 -1.37 -6.87 7.22
CA GLN A 88 -1.84 -7.82 6.22
C GLN A 88 -3.22 -8.39 6.56
N ARG A 89 -3.56 -8.57 7.85
CA ARG A 89 -4.91 -9.00 8.24
C ARG A 89 -5.96 -7.96 7.87
N ALA A 90 -5.72 -6.68 8.14
CA ALA A 90 -6.63 -5.61 7.73
C ALA A 90 -6.84 -5.60 6.20
N VAL A 91 -5.76 -5.76 5.43
CA VAL A 91 -5.82 -5.88 3.96
C VAL A 91 -6.60 -7.13 3.52
N THR A 92 -6.43 -8.27 4.17
CA THR A 92 -7.19 -9.48 3.83
C THR A 92 -8.68 -9.29 4.13
N VAL A 93 -9.01 -8.70 5.28
CA VAL A 93 -10.41 -8.46 5.66
C VAL A 93 -11.08 -7.47 4.72
N LEU A 94 -10.44 -6.34 4.40
CA LEU A 94 -11.06 -5.34 3.50
C LEU A 94 -11.40 -5.96 2.14
N ARG A 95 -10.49 -6.78 1.59
CA ARG A 95 -10.65 -7.38 0.25
C ARG A 95 -11.70 -8.48 0.19
N THR A 96 -11.83 -9.25 1.26
CA THR A 96 -12.70 -10.44 1.27
C THR A 96 -14.10 -10.13 1.78
N ARG A 97 -14.26 -9.06 2.57
CA ARG A 97 -15.56 -8.69 3.16
C ARG A 97 -16.24 -7.52 2.47
N TYR A 98 -15.51 -6.59 1.87
CA TYR A 98 -16.08 -5.32 1.41
C TYR A 98 -15.92 -5.09 -0.09
N SER A 99 -16.92 -4.44 -0.68
CA SER A 99 -16.84 -3.78 -1.98
C SER A 99 -16.75 -2.28 -1.73
N LEU A 100 -15.71 -1.62 -2.25
CA LEU A 100 -15.42 -0.24 -1.85
C LEU A 100 -16.36 0.81 -2.45
N CYS A 101 -17.00 0.54 -3.59
CA CYS A 101 -18.07 1.37 -4.15
C CYS A 101 -17.80 2.90 -4.27
N GLY A 102 -16.53 3.28 -4.44
CA GLY A 102 -16.02 4.65 -4.58
C GLY A 102 -15.43 5.22 -3.29
N TYR A 103 -15.60 4.54 -2.16
CA TYR A 103 -15.18 5.00 -0.84
C TYR A 103 -13.74 4.59 -0.49
N THR A 104 -13.22 5.19 0.58
CA THR A 104 -11.88 4.93 1.11
C THR A 104 -11.93 3.99 2.30
N VAL A 105 -11.08 2.97 2.30
CA VAL A 105 -10.77 2.20 3.51
C VAL A 105 -9.50 2.77 4.15
N ILE A 106 -9.61 3.28 5.36
CA ILE A 106 -8.52 3.87 6.13
C ILE A 106 -8.02 2.82 7.12
N ILE A 107 -6.80 2.33 6.94
CA ILE A 107 -6.12 1.43 7.88
C ILE A 107 -5.26 2.29 8.80
N ASN A 108 -5.77 2.51 10.01
CA ASN A 108 -5.11 3.25 11.07
C ASN A 108 -4.19 2.30 11.84
N VAL A 109 -2.88 2.52 11.73
CA VAL A 109 -1.84 1.70 12.35
C VAL A 109 -1.31 2.44 13.57
N ALA A 110 -1.54 1.86 14.75
CA ALA A 110 -1.04 2.39 16.00
C ALA A 110 0.49 2.34 16.07
N ASP A 111 1.08 3.16 16.93
CA ASP A 111 2.51 3.14 17.22
C ASP A 111 2.97 1.74 17.65
N GLY A 112 4.14 1.32 17.18
CA GLY A 112 4.62 -0.04 17.38
C GLY A 112 5.54 -0.49 16.26
N THR A 113 6.09 -1.70 16.39
CA THR A 113 6.92 -2.32 15.35
C THR A 113 6.14 -3.44 14.67
N TYR A 114 6.01 -3.33 13.35
CA TYR A 114 5.33 -4.29 12.48
C TYR A 114 6.37 -4.94 11.57
N VAL A 115 6.60 -6.24 11.78
CA VAL A 115 7.56 -7.04 11.01
C VAL A 115 6.80 -7.93 10.03
N GLU A 116 6.44 -7.37 8.88
CA GLU A 116 5.61 -8.06 7.90
C GLU A 116 5.83 -7.56 6.46
N ASN A 117 5.57 -8.43 5.50
CA ASN A 117 5.39 -8.05 4.10
C ASN A 117 3.88 -7.99 3.81
N VAL A 118 3.41 -6.87 3.26
CA VAL A 118 2.00 -6.71 2.88
C VAL A 118 1.86 -6.72 1.37
N VAL A 119 0.91 -7.51 0.88
CA VAL A 119 0.49 -7.54 -0.51
C VAL A 119 -0.94 -7.03 -0.59
N MET A 120 -1.12 -5.90 -1.28
CA MET A 120 -2.45 -5.32 -1.48
C MET A 120 -3.36 -6.24 -2.27
N GLY A 121 -2.88 -6.83 -3.36
CA GLY A 121 -3.73 -7.51 -4.33
C GLY A 121 -4.77 -6.57 -4.97
N SER A 122 -5.77 -7.16 -5.63
CA SER A 122 -6.83 -6.37 -6.27
C SER A 122 -7.74 -5.72 -5.24
N VAL A 123 -7.98 -4.43 -5.44
CA VAL A 123 -9.02 -3.64 -4.78
C VAL A 123 -9.70 -2.83 -5.88
N THR A 124 -10.99 -3.04 -6.09
CA THR A 124 -11.74 -2.39 -7.18
C THR A 124 -12.71 -1.37 -6.60
N GLY A 125 -12.82 -0.23 -7.29
CA GLY A 125 -13.82 0.79 -6.98
C GLY A 125 -13.58 1.49 -5.66
N GLY A 126 -12.35 1.91 -5.36
CA GLY A 126 -12.06 2.71 -4.17
C GLY A 126 -10.56 2.81 -3.90
N ILE A 127 -10.22 3.39 -2.74
CA ILE A 127 -8.84 3.64 -2.32
C ILE A 127 -8.60 2.98 -0.97
N VAL A 128 -7.41 2.43 -0.77
CA VAL A 128 -6.94 2.00 0.56
C VAL A 128 -5.86 2.93 1.07
N ARG A 129 -6.07 3.53 2.23
CA ARG A 129 -5.16 4.49 2.84
C ARG A 129 -4.54 3.93 4.11
N PHE A 130 -3.23 3.77 4.12
CA PHE A 130 -2.44 3.42 5.30
C PHE A 130 -2.04 4.71 6.04
N VAL A 131 -2.39 4.77 7.32
CA VAL A 131 -2.13 5.93 8.18
C VAL A 131 -1.45 5.45 9.45
N GLY A 132 -0.26 5.97 9.73
CA GLY A 132 0.39 5.79 11.02
C GLY A 132 1.07 7.08 11.47
N SER A 133 2.13 6.93 12.26
CA SER A 133 3.04 7.98 12.69
C SER A 133 4.49 7.59 12.42
N THR A 134 5.45 8.46 12.70
CA THR A 134 6.88 8.06 12.67
C THR A 134 7.23 7.02 13.75
N SER A 135 6.39 6.86 14.78
CA SER A 135 6.49 5.79 15.79
C SER A 135 5.81 4.48 15.34
N ALA A 136 5.03 4.49 14.26
CA ALA A 136 4.59 3.29 13.57
C ALA A 136 5.71 2.80 12.64
N ILE A 137 6.48 1.85 13.14
CA ILE A 137 7.68 1.32 12.48
C ILE A 137 7.28 0.09 11.66
N TRP A 138 7.37 0.20 10.33
CA TRP A 138 7.16 -0.91 9.42
C TRP A 138 8.50 -1.36 8.84
N ARG A 139 8.87 -2.61 9.12
CA ARG A 139 10.17 -3.14 8.72
C ARG A 139 10.16 -4.63 8.38
N ASN A 140 11.19 -5.10 7.69
CA ASN A 140 11.43 -6.53 7.48
C ASN A 140 12.91 -6.80 7.15
N THR A 141 13.29 -8.07 6.95
CA THR A 141 14.63 -8.51 6.53
C THR A 141 14.69 -8.95 5.06
N ALA A 142 13.55 -9.19 4.44
CA ALA A 142 13.45 -9.59 3.05
C ALA A 142 12.12 -9.14 2.42
N GLY A 143 12.06 -9.18 1.08
CA GLY A 143 10.86 -8.84 0.32
C GLY A 143 10.58 -7.33 0.25
N TYR A 144 9.34 -6.97 -0.05
CA TYR A 144 8.86 -5.59 -0.02
C TYR A 144 8.03 -5.38 1.26
N LEU A 145 8.16 -4.23 1.91
CA LEU A 145 7.24 -3.88 3.00
C LEU A 145 5.80 -3.86 2.47
N LEU A 146 5.59 -3.18 1.33
CA LEU A 146 4.29 -3.13 0.67
C LEU A 146 4.44 -3.37 -0.83
N VAL A 147 3.61 -4.26 -1.37
CA VAL A 147 3.38 -4.39 -2.81
C VAL A 147 1.97 -3.86 -3.14
N ALA A 148 1.91 -2.66 -3.71
CA ALA A 148 0.74 -2.16 -4.41
C ALA A 148 0.74 -2.74 -5.82
N GLY A 149 -0.13 -3.73 -6.05
CA GLY A 149 -0.19 -4.50 -7.29
C GLY A 149 -1.59 -4.60 -7.85
N THR A 150 -1.71 -5.22 -9.03
CA THR A 150 -3.01 -5.63 -9.61
C THR A 150 -4.01 -4.47 -9.74
N GLY A 151 -3.54 -3.31 -10.19
CA GLY A 151 -4.39 -2.12 -10.40
C GLY A 151 -4.95 -1.48 -9.13
N SER A 152 -4.48 -1.85 -7.93
CA SER A 152 -4.94 -1.25 -6.68
C SER A 152 -4.59 0.25 -6.58
N ALA A 153 -5.44 1.03 -5.92
CA ALA A 153 -5.18 2.42 -5.60
C ALA A 153 -4.89 2.56 -4.10
N VAL A 154 -3.68 3.04 -3.78
CA VAL A 154 -3.15 3.08 -2.41
C VAL A 154 -2.72 4.49 -2.03
N GLN A 155 -2.88 4.84 -0.77
CA GLN A 155 -2.30 6.04 -0.17
C GLN A 155 -1.52 5.65 1.09
N VAL A 156 -0.37 6.27 1.32
CA VAL A 156 0.48 5.99 2.49
C VAL A 156 0.89 7.29 3.17
N SER A 157 0.72 7.35 4.49
CA SER A 157 1.09 8.48 5.34
C SER A 157 1.60 8.01 6.69
N GLY A 158 2.65 8.66 7.20
CA GLY A 158 3.11 8.47 8.57
C GLY A 158 3.61 7.05 8.90
N PHE A 159 4.86 6.73 8.58
CA PHE A 159 5.51 5.48 8.99
C PHE A 159 7.02 5.68 9.06
N THR A 160 7.72 4.97 9.95
CA THR A 160 9.14 4.71 9.75
C THR A 160 9.30 3.42 8.94
N LEU A 161 9.69 3.55 7.68
CA LEU A 161 9.88 2.46 6.71
C LEU A 161 11.36 2.05 6.70
N GLY A 162 11.68 0.80 7.05
CA GLY A 162 13.08 0.37 7.09
C GLY A 162 13.29 -1.14 7.13
N GLY A 163 14.51 -1.57 7.42
CA GLY A 163 14.83 -2.96 7.69
C GLY A 163 16.27 -3.33 7.32
N GLY A 164 16.54 -4.62 7.13
CA GLY A 164 17.90 -5.12 6.86
C GLY A 164 17.96 -6.17 5.75
N SER A 165 19.16 -6.73 5.53
CA SER A 165 19.43 -7.84 4.61
C SER A 165 19.04 -7.60 3.15
N THR A 166 17.83 -7.94 2.69
CA THR A 166 17.39 -7.80 1.28
C THR A 166 16.04 -7.09 1.14
N VAL A 167 15.65 -6.34 2.17
CA VAL A 167 14.37 -5.64 2.21
C VAL A 167 14.29 -4.48 1.22
N ASN A 168 13.11 -4.30 0.66
CA ASN A 168 12.67 -3.17 -0.14
C ASN A 168 11.51 -2.48 0.59
N GLY A 169 11.32 -1.20 0.36
CA GLY A 169 10.19 -0.43 0.87
C GLY A 169 8.92 -0.73 0.07
N ILE A 170 8.44 0.27 -0.64
CA ILE A 170 7.13 0.21 -1.30
C ILE A 170 7.33 -0.03 -2.80
N GLY A 171 6.78 -1.14 -3.29
CA GLY A 171 6.72 -1.49 -4.70
C GLY A 171 5.35 -1.19 -5.28
N VAL A 172 5.30 -0.34 -6.30
CA VAL A 172 4.11 0.00 -7.08
C VAL A 172 4.24 -0.66 -8.45
N THR A 173 3.38 -1.62 -8.74
CA THR A 173 3.55 -2.52 -9.89
C THR A 173 2.22 -2.90 -10.53
N ALA A 174 2.28 -3.46 -11.74
CA ALA A 174 1.15 -4.07 -12.42
C ALA A 174 -0.07 -3.14 -12.49
N GLY A 175 0.16 -1.91 -12.96
CA GLY A 175 -0.87 -0.88 -13.14
C GLY A 175 -1.44 -0.27 -11.87
N ALA A 176 -0.91 -0.62 -10.69
CA ALA A 176 -1.34 -0.01 -9.43
C ALA A 176 -0.91 1.46 -9.31
N SER A 177 -1.61 2.21 -8.46
CA SER A 177 -1.22 3.57 -8.09
C SER A 177 -0.94 3.69 -6.58
N CYS A 178 0.05 4.49 -6.21
CA CYS A 178 0.36 4.80 -4.82
C CYS A 178 0.68 6.27 -4.61
N THR A 179 -0.05 6.94 -3.72
CA THR A 179 0.22 8.32 -3.32
C THR A 179 0.88 8.36 -1.95
N PHE A 180 2.08 8.93 -1.87
CA PHE A 180 2.80 9.20 -0.64
C PHE A 180 2.37 10.58 -0.13
N GLN A 181 1.61 10.62 0.96
CA GLN A 181 0.99 11.85 1.50
C GLN A 181 1.86 12.55 2.55
N GLY A 182 3.07 12.02 2.82
CA GLY A 182 4.04 12.61 3.72
C GLY A 182 4.05 12.01 5.13
N GLY A 183 4.80 12.65 6.03
CA GLY A 183 4.95 12.26 7.44
C GLY A 183 5.76 10.99 7.68
N HIS A 184 6.31 10.36 6.64
CA HIS A 184 7.09 9.13 6.77
C HIS A 184 8.60 9.41 6.88
N VAL A 185 9.31 8.42 7.41
CA VAL A 185 10.75 8.37 7.56
C VAL A 185 11.24 7.15 6.79
N PHE A 186 12.06 7.34 5.77
CA PHE A 186 12.80 6.25 5.16
C PHE A 186 14.08 5.99 5.97
N ALA A 187 14.03 4.97 6.79
CA ALA A 187 15.18 4.44 7.50
C ALA A 187 16.02 3.53 6.56
N ALA A 188 17.11 3.00 7.11
CA ALA A 188 18.02 2.15 6.33
C ALA A 188 17.28 0.93 5.76
N MET A 189 17.56 0.64 4.49
CA MET A 189 17.16 -0.55 3.76
C MET A 189 18.36 -0.99 2.91
N THR A 190 18.28 -2.16 2.29
CA THR A 190 19.33 -2.65 1.38
C THR A 190 18.89 -2.68 -0.06
N GLY A 191 17.58 -2.70 -0.33
CA GLY A 191 16.99 -2.63 -1.66
C GLY A 191 16.44 -1.24 -2.00
N PHE A 192 15.37 -1.21 -2.79
CA PHE A 192 14.68 0.01 -3.21
C PHE A 192 13.86 0.58 -2.06
N GLN A 193 13.87 1.90 -1.84
CA GLN A 193 12.94 2.54 -0.89
C GLN A 193 11.56 2.76 -1.54
N ILE A 194 11.55 3.29 -2.78
CA ILE A 194 10.37 3.36 -3.64
C ILE A 194 10.72 2.73 -4.98
N LEU A 195 9.99 1.69 -5.36
CA LEU A 195 10.07 1.07 -6.68
C LEU A 195 8.75 1.30 -7.42
N VAL A 196 8.81 1.80 -8.64
CA VAL A 196 7.66 1.88 -9.55
C VAL A 196 8.00 1.13 -10.83
N SER A 197 7.22 0.11 -11.15
CA SER A 197 7.49 -0.73 -12.32
C SER A 197 6.23 -1.25 -12.99
N ARG A 198 6.35 -1.85 -14.17
CA ARG A 198 5.26 -2.55 -14.88
C ARG A 198 4.00 -1.68 -14.97
N ASN A 199 4.17 -0.47 -15.50
CA ASN A 199 3.14 0.56 -15.64
C ASN A 199 2.48 1.02 -14.33
N GLY A 200 3.13 0.83 -13.17
CA GLY A 200 2.69 1.42 -11.91
C GLY A 200 2.86 2.95 -11.91
N VAL A 201 2.09 3.63 -11.07
CA VAL A 201 2.13 5.10 -10.95
C VAL A 201 2.30 5.51 -9.49
N ALA A 202 3.34 6.26 -9.17
CA ALA A 202 3.53 6.85 -7.85
C ALA A 202 3.39 8.37 -7.89
N VAL A 203 2.83 8.93 -6.82
CA VAL A 203 2.79 10.38 -6.60
C VAL A 203 3.39 10.67 -5.23
N VAL A 204 4.47 11.45 -5.19
CA VAL A 204 5.05 11.95 -3.94
C VAL A 204 4.51 13.35 -3.69
N SER A 205 3.58 13.45 -2.74
CA SER A 205 2.73 14.63 -2.54
C SER A 205 2.87 15.33 -1.19
N GLY A 206 3.56 14.70 -0.23
CA GLY A 206 3.78 15.29 1.09
C GLY A 206 5.22 15.16 1.57
N ASN A 207 5.60 16.07 2.47
CA ASN A 207 6.94 16.15 3.04
C ASN A 207 7.30 14.89 3.82
N TYR A 208 8.56 14.48 3.75
CA TYR A 208 9.07 13.30 4.45
C TYR A 208 10.55 13.47 4.77
N SER A 209 11.12 12.49 5.49
CA SER A 209 12.56 12.47 5.79
C SER A 209 13.22 11.15 5.41
N ILE A 210 14.53 11.20 5.21
CA ILE A 210 15.38 10.04 4.95
C ILE A 210 16.47 10.04 6.02
N THR A 211 16.49 9.00 6.85
CA THR A 211 17.49 8.82 7.92
C THR A 211 18.44 7.65 7.65
N GLY A 212 18.14 6.83 6.64
CA GLY A 212 19.05 5.77 6.18
C GLY A 212 18.97 5.56 4.67
N GLY A 213 20.06 5.04 4.13
CA GLY A 213 20.22 4.79 2.71
C GLY A 213 19.57 3.48 2.22
N GLY A 214 19.87 3.13 0.99
CA GLY A 214 19.36 1.94 0.30
C GLY A 214 20.18 1.60 -0.94
N PHE A 215 19.67 0.70 -1.78
CA PHE A 215 20.22 0.54 -3.13
C PHE A 215 19.89 1.77 -3.99
N VAL A 216 18.60 2.15 -3.99
CA VAL A 216 18.03 3.29 -4.73
C VAL A 216 16.88 3.90 -3.94
N HIS A 217 16.73 5.23 -3.95
CA HIS A 217 15.56 5.89 -3.35
C HIS A 217 14.35 5.81 -4.29
N TYR A 218 14.50 6.30 -5.52
CA TYR A 218 13.49 6.26 -6.58
C TYR A 218 13.93 5.34 -7.72
N GLY A 219 13.44 4.10 -7.73
CA GLY A 219 13.68 3.15 -8.83
C GLY A 219 12.48 3.08 -9.76
N ILE A 220 12.60 3.59 -10.99
CA ILE A 220 11.48 3.71 -11.93
C ILE A 220 11.78 2.97 -13.22
N TYR A 221 11.00 1.92 -13.51
CA TYR A 221 11.29 1.00 -14.60
C TYR A 221 10.06 0.51 -15.35
N ASP A 222 10.25 -0.13 -16.52
CA ASP A 222 9.22 -0.90 -17.23
C ASP A 222 7.89 -0.13 -17.39
N GLY A 223 7.98 1.11 -17.90
CA GLY A 223 6.83 2.00 -18.08
C GLY A 223 6.29 2.64 -16.80
N GLY A 224 6.94 2.43 -15.65
CA GLY A 224 6.57 3.05 -14.37
C GLY A 224 6.71 4.57 -14.41
N GLN A 225 5.85 5.26 -13.67
CA GLN A 225 5.82 6.72 -13.64
C GLN A 225 5.81 7.24 -12.20
N LEU A 226 6.66 8.22 -11.90
CA LEU A 226 6.65 8.90 -10.62
C LEU A 226 6.49 10.41 -10.82
N THR A 227 5.49 10.99 -10.18
CA THR A 227 5.28 12.44 -10.12
C THR A 227 5.69 12.95 -8.75
N ILE A 228 6.54 13.97 -8.70
CA ILE A 228 6.91 14.69 -7.49
C ILE A 228 6.07 15.96 -7.45
N SER A 229 5.43 16.24 -6.33
CA SER A 229 4.69 17.49 -6.08
C SER A 229 5.58 18.51 -5.34
N SER A 230 5.04 19.66 -4.97
CA SER A 230 5.77 20.62 -4.14
C SER A 230 6.01 20.08 -2.73
N ILE A 231 7.23 19.59 -2.47
CA ILE A 231 7.61 18.93 -1.22
C ILE A 231 8.99 19.38 -0.70
N ALA A 232 9.20 19.23 0.60
CA ALA A 232 10.49 19.33 1.25
C ALA A 232 10.89 17.97 1.84
N VAL A 233 12.10 17.52 1.50
CA VAL A 233 12.66 16.25 1.96
C VAL A 233 13.92 16.50 2.77
N ALA A 234 13.92 16.08 4.03
CA ALA A 234 15.07 16.23 4.92
C ALA A 234 15.90 14.94 4.99
N LEU A 235 17.21 15.04 4.79
CA LEU A 235 18.17 13.95 4.91
C LEU A 235 19.01 14.14 6.17
N THR A 236 19.11 13.11 6.99
CA THR A 236 19.93 13.11 8.23
C THR A 236 20.90 11.93 8.20
N GLY A 237 22.13 12.14 8.67
CA GLY A 237 23.13 11.06 8.81
C GLY A 237 23.85 10.66 7.52
N SER A 238 23.79 11.46 6.45
CA SER A 238 24.45 11.20 5.16
C SER A 238 24.12 9.82 4.57
N PRO A 239 22.82 9.50 4.34
CA PRO A 239 22.42 8.20 3.79
C PRO A 239 23.16 7.86 2.49
N ASN A 240 23.58 6.60 2.37
CA ASN A 240 24.29 6.09 1.21
C ASN A 240 23.33 5.36 0.26
N PHE A 241 23.30 5.75 -1.00
CA PHE A 241 22.61 5.03 -2.06
C PHE A 241 23.62 4.28 -2.93
N SER A 242 23.75 2.97 -2.70
CA SER A 242 24.86 2.17 -3.25
C SER A 242 24.85 2.07 -4.78
N ASN A 243 23.70 2.26 -5.43
CA ASN A 243 23.61 2.49 -6.87
C ASN A 243 23.49 3.98 -7.19
N CYS A 244 22.33 4.57 -6.89
CA CYS A 244 22.07 6.00 -7.07
C CYS A 244 20.80 6.44 -6.33
N PHE A 245 20.60 7.74 -6.13
CA PHE A 245 19.37 8.25 -5.51
C PHE A 245 18.15 8.01 -6.42
N ALA A 246 18.22 8.41 -7.69
CA ALA A 246 17.17 8.17 -8.69
C ALA A 246 17.68 7.30 -9.85
N ASP A 247 17.12 6.10 -10.02
CA ASP A 247 17.44 5.19 -11.13
C ASP A 247 16.23 5.06 -12.05
N VAL A 248 16.36 5.52 -13.30
CA VAL A 248 15.25 5.62 -14.24
C VAL A 248 15.63 4.99 -15.55
N GLY A 249 14.94 3.93 -15.94
CA GLY A 249 15.17 3.32 -17.25
C GLY A 249 14.10 2.38 -17.70
N ARG A 250 14.30 1.70 -18.85
CA ARG A 250 13.29 0.80 -19.44
C ARG A 250 11.94 1.52 -19.60
N VAL A 251 11.98 2.71 -20.19
CA VAL A 251 10.82 3.58 -20.41
C VAL A 251 10.15 4.07 -19.11
N GLY A 252 10.88 4.07 -17.99
CA GLY A 252 10.42 4.71 -16.74
C GLY A 252 10.50 6.24 -16.81
N SER A 253 9.68 6.95 -16.04
CA SER A 253 9.72 8.41 -15.98
C SER A 253 9.58 9.02 -14.59
N ILE A 254 10.34 10.09 -14.32
CA ILE A 254 10.14 10.99 -13.19
C ILE A 254 9.75 12.37 -13.73
N ASN A 255 8.66 12.93 -13.22
CA ASN A 255 8.23 14.29 -13.47
C ASN A 255 8.18 15.08 -12.16
N GLY A 256 8.97 16.15 -12.07
CA GLY A 256 8.84 17.19 -11.04
C GLY A 256 9.10 18.60 -11.57
N GLY A 257 8.99 18.78 -12.89
CA GLY A 257 9.40 20.01 -13.57
C GLY A 257 8.54 21.23 -13.21
N ASP A 258 7.23 21.00 -13.08
CA ASP A 258 6.23 22.06 -12.84
C ASP A 258 6.14 22.53 -11.38
N VAL A 259 6.90 21.93 -10.47
CA VAL A 259 6.74 22.13 -9.03
C VAL A 259 8.05 22.52 -8.34
N ALA A 260 7.96 22.97 -7.09
CA ALA A 260 9.11 23.24 -6.24
C ALA A 260 9.31 22.09 -5.26
N PHE A 261 10.23 21.17 -5.56
CA PHE A 261 10.67 20.14 -4.61
C PHE A 261 12.12 20.41 -4.17
N THR A 262 12.42 20.11 -2.91
CA THR A 262 13.74 20.37 -2.32
C THR A 262 14.22 19.19 -1.50
N PHE A 263 15.54 19.00 -1.50
CA PHE A 263 16.24 18.07 -0.61
C PHE A 263 17.26 18.85 0.22
N SER A 264 17.24 18.67 1.54
CA SER A 264 18.17 19.32 2.47
C SER A 264 18.96 18.27 3.24
N GLY A 265 20.27 18.45 3.36
CA GLY A 265 21.18 17.46 3.96
C GLY A 265 22.03 16.75 2.90
N ALA A 266 23.04 16.01 3.35
CA ALA A 266 23.96 15.29 2.47
C ALA A 266 23.48 13.85 2.20
N ALA A 267 23.93 13.28 1.08
CA ALA A 267 23.84 11.86 0.77
C ALA A 267 25.09 11.44 0.00
N THR A 268 25.47 10.16 0.07
CA THR A 268 26.56 9.59 -0.74
C THR A 268 26.01 8.68 -1.83
N GLY A 269 26.83 8.47 -2.87
CA GLY A 269 26.44 7.72 -4.07
C GLY A 269 26.09 8.64 -5.24
N ARG A 270 25.68 8.03 -6.36
CA ARG A 270 25.35 8.76 -7.59
C ARG A 270 24.00 9.46 -7.46
N ARG A 271 23.89 10.70 -7.96
CA ARG A 271 22.63 11.48 -7.90
C ARG A 271 21.50 10.84 -8.71
N TYR A 272 21.82 10.44 -9.94
CA TYR A 272 20.86 9.76 -10.79
C TYR A 272 21.54 8.90 -11.83
N GLN A 273 20.82 7.90 -12.33
CA GLN A 273 21.14 7.16 -13.53
C GLN A 273 19.92 7.15 -14.44
N VAL A 274 20.08 7.54 -15.70
CA VAL A 274 19.02 7.51 -16.71
C VAL A 274 19.47 6.72 -17.93
N TYR A 275 18.74 5.67 -18.29
CA TYR A 275 19.14 4.74 -19.36
C TYR A 275 17.93 4.07 -20.04
N ALA A 276 18.14 3.39 -21.17
CA ALA A 276 17.11 2.60 -21.86
C ALA A 276 15.77 3.36 -22.04
N ASN A 277 15.86 4.54 -22.63
CA ASN A 277 14.74 5.46 -22.88
C ASN A 277 14.00 5.94 -21.62
N GLY A 278 14.65 5.90 -20.45
CA GLY A 278 14.15 6.55 -19.24
C GLY A 278 14.19 8.06 -19.34
N VAL A 279 13.29 8.75 -18.62
CA VAL A 279 13.20 10.22 -18.64
C VAL A 279 13.13 10.77 -17.22
N ILE A 280 13.98 11.73 -16.91
CA ILE A 280 13.85 12.60 -15.75
C ILE A 280 13.60 14.02 -16.24
N TRP A 281 12.44 14.59 -15.88
CA TRP A 281 12.10 15.97 -16.17
C TRP A 281 11.91 16.76 -14.88
N VAL A 282 12.85 17.67 -14.63
CA VAL A 282 12.94 18.57 -13.48
C VAL A 282 12.95 20.05 -13.89
N SER A 283 12.83 20.35 -15.19
CA SER A 283 12.68 21.72 -15.73
C SER A 283 13.81 22.67 -15.29
N GLY A 284 15.05 22.31 -15.60
CA GLY A 284 16.20 23.20 -15.40
C GLY A 284 16.67 23.37 -13.95
N LYS A 285 16.14 22.61 -12.98
CA LYS A 285 16.60 22.59 -11.58
C LYS A 285 18.05 22.10 -11.39
N GLY A 286 18.70 21.72 -12.49
CA GLY A 286 20.12 21.36 -12.54
C GLY A 286 20.41 19.91 -12.19
N PRO A 287 21.62 19.41 -12.48
CA PRO A 287 22.02 18.02 -12.25
C PRO A 287 22.27 17.68 -10.77
N ASN A 288 22.15 18.67 -9.88
CA ASN A 288 22.40 18.51 -8.45
C ASN A 288 21.12 18.47 -7.61
N ILE A 289 19.94 18.51 -8.25
CA ILE A 289 18.66 18.55 -7.52
C ILE A 289 18.44 17.28 -6.70
N PHE A 290 18.86 16.11 -7.19
CA PHE A 290 18.85 14.88 -6.42
C PHE A 290 20.12 14.76 -5.56
N PRO A 291 20.01 14.33 -4.28
CA PRO A 291 21.15 14.16 -3.39
C PRO A 291 22.19 13.14 -3.88
N GLY A 292 23.46 13.39 -3.60
CA GLY A 292 24.55 12.46 -3.89
C GLY A 292 25.91 13.14 -4.04
N SER A 293 26.96 12.37 -3.73
CA SER A 293 28.36 12.81 -3.83
C SER A 293 28.97 12.57 -5.21
N VAL A 294 28.41 11.65 -6.00
CA VAL A 294 28.88 11.30 -7.35
C VAL A 294 27.94 11.88 -8.40
N ALA A 295 28.51 12.46 -9.46
CA ALA A 295 27.74 13.04 -10.57
C ALA A 295 26.81 12.01 -11.23
N GLY A 296 25.61 12.44 -11.64
CA GLY A 296 24.65 11.60 -12.35
C GLY A 296 25.11 11.20 -13.75
N SER A 297 24.51 10.16 -14.32
CA SER A 297 24.84 9.63 -15.64
C SER A 297 23.61 9.44 -16.52
N VAL A 298 23.74 9.77 -17.81
CA VAL A 298 22.71 9.55 -18.84
C VAL A 298 23.32 8.73 -19.96
N SER A 299 22.67 7.64 -20.38
CA SER A 299 23.15 6.75 -21.43
C SER A 299 21.99 6.08 -22.19
N ALA A 300 22.26 5.33 -23.27
CA ALA A 300 21.31 4.44 -23.95
C ALA A 300 19.91 5.05 -24.20
N GLY A 301 19.86 6.25 -24.79
CA GLY A 301 18.60 6.95 -25.10
C GLY A 301 17.87 7.58 -23.91
N GLY A 302 18.46 7.54 -22.71
CA GLY A 302 17.94 8.25 -21.55
C GLY A 302 17.97 9.77 -21.73
N SER A 303 17.08 10.48 -21.03
CA SER A 303 17.00 11.94 -21.05
C SER A 303 16.88 12.54 -19.65
N TYR A 304 17.62 13.61 -19.40
CA TYR A 304 17.55 14.43 -18.19
C TYR A 304 17.43 15.90 -18.60
N SER A 305 16.42 16.61 -18.08
CA SER A 305 16.15 18.01 -18.43
C SER A 305 15.45 18.77 -17.30
#